data_AF-A0A820LRE6-F1
#
_entry.id   AF-A0A820LRE6-F1
#
_cell.length_a   1.000
_cell.length_b   1.000
_cell.length_c   1.000
_cell.angle_alpha   90.00
_cell.angle_beta   90.00
_cell.angle_gamma   90.00
#
_symmetry.space_group_name_H-M   'P 1'
#
loop_
_entity.id
_entity.type
_entity.pdbx_description
1 polymer ?
#
loop_
_entity_poly.entity_id
_entity_poly.type
_entity_poly.pdbx_seq_one_letter_code
_entity_poly.pdbx_strand_id
1 'polypeptide(L)'
;ETFGICDLNRIKANETLFDIITDCLPSQMTLSSSLECFFNQSCLNILLLSYNNTLNISILNQSLSSRFLSTTKIGLFVDELFL
;
A
#
# COMPACT_ATOMS: atom_id res chain seq x y z
N GLU A 1 -14.03 -1.21 21.22
CA GLU A 1 -13.20 -0.86 20.06
C GLU A 1 -13.44 -1.92 18.99
N THR A 2 -14.38 -1.65 18.09
CA THR A 2 -14.73 -2.54 16.98
C THR A 2 -13.68 -2.36 15.90
N PHE A 3 -12.64 -3.20 15.93
CA PHE A 3 -11.72 -3.37 14.81
C PHE A 3 -12.54 -3.78 13.58
N GLY A 4 -12.38 -3.01 12.50
CA GLY A 4 -13.21 -3.06 11.30
C GLY A 4 -13.36 -4.47 10.74
N ILE A 5 -14.59 -4.78 10.38
CA ILE A 5 -15.01 -6.00 9.70
C ILE A 5 -14.20 -6.11 8.42
N CYS A 6 -13.28 -7.07 8.35
CA CYS A 6 -12.82 -7.62 7.08
C CYS A 6 -14.00 -8.36 6.47
N ASP A 7 -14.88 -7.67 5.75
CA ASP A 7 -15.79 -8.34 4.81
C ASP A 7 -14.98 -8.72 3.56
N LEU A 8 -14.02 -9.62 3.77
CA LEU A 8 -13.13 -10.24 2.80
C LEU A 8 -13.78 -11.48 2.16
N ASN A 9 -15.11 -11.62 2.18
CA ASN A 9 -15.80 -12.79 1.64
C ASN A 9 -15.59 -13.00 0.12
N ARG A 10 -14.84 -12.12 -0.55
CA ARG A 10 -14.47 -12.22 -1.96
C ARG A 10 -12.98 -12.06 -2.25
N ILE A 11 -12.15 -11.71 -1.26
CA ILE A 11 -10.73 -11.44 -1.49
C ILE A 11 -9.93 -12.42 -0.61
N LYS A 12 -9.16 -13.30 -1.24
CA LYS A 12 -8.30 -14.23 -0.50
C LYS A 12 -7.07 -13.49 0.00
N ALA A 13 -6.62 -13.82 1.21
CA ALA A 13 -5.31 -13.37 1.68
C ALA A 13 -4.24 -13.73 0.63
N ASN A 14 -3.27 -12.83 0.45
CA ASN A 14 -2.24 -12.91 -0.57
C ASN A 14 -2.74 -12.67 -2.02
N GLU A 15 -3.91 -12.04 -2.19
CA GLU A 15 -4.34 -11.48 -3.48
C GLU A 15 -3.77 -10.07 -3.68
N THR A 16 -3.28 -9.81 -4.88
CA THR A 16 -2.77 -8.49 -5.29
C THR A 16 -3.88 -7.67 -5.92
N LEU A 17 -4.13 -6.49 -5.36
CA LEU A 17 -5.11 -5.52 -5.82
C LEU A 17 -4.36 -4.23 -6.14
N PHE A 18 -4.09 -3.96 -7.42
CA PHE A 18 -3.32 -2.79 -7.88
C PHE A 18 -1.98 -2.62 -7.13
N ASP A 19 -1.17 -3.70 -7.09
CA ASP A 19 0.15 -3.77 -6.44
C ASP A 19 0.14 -3.64 -4.91
N ILE A 20 -1.06 -3.60 -4.31
CA ILE A 20 -1.27 -3.76 -2.87
C ILE A 20 -1.60 -5.22 -2.60
N ILE A 21 -0.78 -5.89 -1.79
CA ILE A 21 -1.05 -7.26 -1.35
C ILE A 21 -2.06 -7.17 -0.23
N THR A 22 -3.22 -7.82 -0.37
CA THR A 22 -4.25 -7.91 0.66
C THR A 22 -3.95 -9.04 1.65
N ASP A 23 -4.03 -8.75 2.94
CA ASP A 23 -3.79 -9.71 4.02
C ASP A 23 -4.75 -9.44 5.18
N CYS A 24 -5.04 -10.45 5.98
CA CYS A 24 -5.90 -10.37 7.16
C CYS A 24 -5.29 -9.47 8.25
N LEU A 25 -3.97 -9.31 8.24
CA LEU A 25 -3.25 -8.41 9.13
C LEU A 25 -2.85 -7.15 8.34
N PRO A 26 -3.39 -5.96 8.66
CA PRO A 26 -3.06 -4.72 7.98
C PRO A 26 -1.55 -4.43 7.94
N SER A 27 -0.81 -4.83 8.98
CA SER A 27 0.64 -4.72 9.00
C SER A 27 1.32 -5.61 7.95
N GLN A 28 0.91 -6.87 7.82
CA GLN A 28 1.46 -7.79 6.81
C GLN A 28 1.09 -7.35 5.39
N MET A 29 -0.15 -6.86 5.23
CA MET A 29 -0.66 -6.23 4.01
C MET A 29 0.25 -5.09 3.56
N THR A 30 0.51 -4.15 4.47
CA THR A 30 1.38 -3.00 4.20
C THR A 30 2.81 -3.43 3.92
N LEU A 31 3.43 -4.26 4.77
CA LEU A 31 4.83 -4.67 4.62
C LEU A 31 5.07 -5.46 3.32
N SER A 32 4.09 -6.21 2.83
CA SER A 32 4.21 -7.02 1.62
C SER A 32 4.02 -6.20 0.34
N SER A 33 3.35 -5.05 0.40
CA SER A 33 3.06 -4.18 -0.74
C SER A 33 4.30 -3.38 -1.20
N SER A 34 4.30 -2.92 -2.45
CA SER A 34 5.35 -2.05 -3.03
C SER A 34 4.98 -0.56 -2.93
N LEU A 35 5.89 0.33 -3.34
CA LEU A 35 5.58 1.77 -3.46
C LEU A 35 4.99 2.17 -4.82
N GLU A 36 4.79 1.23 -5.75
CA GLU A 36 4.39 1.52 -7.14
C GLU A 36 3.10 2.34 -7.24
N CYS A 37 2.12 2.05 -6.38
CA CYS A 37 0.86 2.78 -6.34
C CYS A 37 1.05 4.28 -6.08
N PHE A 38 2.06 4.66 -5.30
CA PHE A 38 2.34 6.05 -4.97
C PHE A 38 2.97 6.83 -6.14
N PHE A 39 3.42 6.16 -7.21
CA PHE A 39 3.89 6.80 -8.44
C PHE A 39 2.83 6.84 -9.54
N ASN A 40 1.63 6.29 -9.31
CA ASN A 40 0.56 6.21 -10.30
C ASN A 40 -0.73 6.86 -9.78
N GLN A 41 -1.13 7.97 -10.39
CA GLN A 41 -2.33 8.71 -9.99
C GLN A 41 -3.61 7.86 -10.02
N SER A 42 -3.73 6.94 -10.99
CA SER A 42 -4.90 6.06 -11.10
C SER A 42 -4.98 5.11 -9.91
N CYS A 43 -3.85 4.49 -9.55
CA CYS A 43 -3.78 3.63 -8.37
C CYS A 43 -4.06 4.42 -7.09
N LEU A 44 -3.43 5.59 -6.94
CA LEU A 44 -3.63 6.45 -5.77
C LEU A 44 -5.09 6.88 -5.63
N ASN A 45 -5.79 7.19 -6.72
CA ASN A 45 -7.21 7.51 -6.68
C ASN A 45 -8.05 6.32 -6.18
N ILE A 46 -7.76 5.10 -6.62
CA ILE A 46 -8.45 3.89 -6.14
C ILE A 46 -8.19 3.67 -4.64
N LEU A 47 -6.95 3.89 -4.19
CA LEU A 47 -6.59 3.84 -2.80
C LEU A 47 -7.37 4.89 -1.98
N LEU A 48 -7.39 6.14 -2.41
CA LEU A 48 -8.13 7.22 -1.76
C LEU A 48 -9.63 6.93 -1.65
N LEU A 49 -10.23 6.38 -2.71
CA LEU A 49 -11.63 5.95 -2.71
C LEU A 49 -11.89 4.86 -1.66
N SER A 50 -10.96 3.91 -1.50
CA SER A 50 -11.05 2.84 -0.49
C SER A 50 -11.02 3.39 0.95
N TYR A 51 -10.42 4.58 1.14
CA TYR A 51 -10.38 5.30 2.42
C TYR A 51 -11.38 6.47 2.49
N ASN A 52 -12.44 6.48 1.67
CA ASN A 52 -13.45 7.54 1.63
C ASN A 52 -12.85 8.97 1.47
N ASN A 53 -11.71 9.09 0.77
CA ASN A 53 -10.97 10.34 0.58
C ASN A 53 -10.58 11.06 1.88
N THR A 54 -10.46 10.33 2.99
CA THR A 54 -10.05 10.90 4.29
C THR A 54 -8.55 11.17 4.38
N LEU A 55 -7.77 10.53 3.51
CA LEU A 55 -6.32 10.70 3.42
C LEU A 55 -5.97 11.83 2.44
N ASN A 56 -5.04 12.70 2.81
CA ASN A 56 -4.47 13.70 1.93
C ASN A 56 -3.06 13.25 1.50
N ILE A 57 -2.99 12.60 0.34
CA ILE A 57 -1.76 12.02 -0.20
C ILE A 57 -1.65 12.43 -1.68
N SER A 58 -0.47 12.85 -2.09
CA SER A 58 -0.16 13.15 -3.49
C SER A 58 0.79 12.11 -4.08
N ILE A 59 0.75 11.97 -5.41
CA ILE A 59 1.70 11.17 -6.17
C ILE A 59 3.15 11.60 -5.88
N LEU A 60 4.02 10.60 -5.69
CA LEU A 60 5.45 10.77 -5.60
C LEU A 60 6.06 11.08 -6.97
N ASN A 61 7.06 11.95 -6.99
CA ASN A 61 7.74 12.32 -8.23
C ASN A 61 8.77 11.25 -8.60
N GLN A 62 8.52 10.54 -9.68
CA GLN A 62 9.39 9.48 -10.20
C GLN A 62 10.76 9.99 -10.68
N SER A 63 10.88 11.28 -11.00
CA SER A 63 12.13 11.91 -11.43
C SER A 63 13.04 12.31 -10.26
N LEU A 64 12.54 12.26 -9.02
CA LEU A 64 13.38 12.50 -7.85
C LEU A 64 14.19 11.23 -7.56
N SER A 65 15.49 11.41 -7.31
CA SER A 65 16.36 10.32 -6.91
C SER A 65 15.87 9.74 -5.58
N SER A 66 15.56 8.44 -5.58
CA SER A 66 15.24 7.66 -4.40
C SER A 66 16.29 6.57 -4.24
N ARG A 67 16.68 6.29 -2.99
CA ARG A 67 17.50 5.11 -2.65
C ARG A 67 16.80 3.80 -3.00
N PHE A 68 15.48 3.83 -3.07
CA PHE A 68 14.64 2.67 -3.27
C PHE A 68 13.84 2.77 -4.56
N LEU A 69 13.69 1.63 -5.23
CA LEU A 69 12.86 1.52 -6.42
C LEU A 69 11.39 1.48 -6.04
N SER A 70 10.51 1.88 -6.96
CA SER A 70 9.07 1.79 -6.75
C SER A 70 8.62 0.36 -6.43
N THR A 71 9.26 -0.63 -7.05
CA THR A 71 9.02 -2.06 -6.88
C THR A 71 9.50 -2.62 -5.52
N THR A 72 10.25 -1.84 -4.74
CA THR A 72 10.73 -2.29 -3.43
C THR A 72 9.55 -2.49 -2.48
N LYS A 73 9.55 -3.61 -1.74
CA LYS A 73 8.54 -3.89 -0.73
C LYS A 73 8.69 -2.96 0.47
N ILE A 74 7.58 -2.44 0.99
CA ILE A 74 7.55 -1.57 2.18
C ILE A 74 8.26 -2.22 3.38
N GLY A 75 8.17 -3.54 3.54
CA GLY A 75 8.91 -4.27 4.57
C GLY A 75 10.43 -4.01 4.54
N LEU A 76 11.03 -4.00 3.35
CA LEU A 76 12.47 -3.71 3.20
C LEU A 76 12.80 -2.25 3.56
N PHE A 77 11.89 -1.30 3.32
CA PHE A 77 12.07 0.07 3.77
C PHE A 77 12.08 0.16 5.30
N VAL A 78 11.13 -0.54 5.95
CA VAL A 78 11.01 -0.53 7.41
C VAL A 78 12.25 -1.16 8.03
N ASP A 79 12.70 -2.30 7.50
CA ASP A 79 13.87 -3.01 8.00
C ASP A 79 15.16 -2.19 7.85
N GLU A 80 15.33 -1.42 6.78
CA GLU A 80 16.57 -0.64 6.57
C GLU A 80 16.57 0.72 7.30
N LEU A 81 15.39 1.27 7.62
CA LEU A 81 15.27 2.62 8.20
C LEU A 81 15.01 2.62 9.71
N PHE A 82 14.48 1.54 10.27
CA PHE A 82 14.01 1.48 11.67
C PHE A 82 14.64 0.34 12.50
N LEU A 83 15.45 -0.53 11.89
CA LEU A 83 16.32 -1.50 12.58
C LEU A 83 17.79 -1.10 12.43
#